data_AF-A0KMG8-F1
#
_entry.id   AF-A0KMG8-F1
#
_cell.length_a   1.000
_cell.length_b   1.000
_cell.length_c   1.000
_cell.angle_alpha   90.00
_cell.angle_beta   90.00
_cell.angle_gamma   90.00
#
_symmetry.space_group_name_H-M   'P 1'
#
loop_
_entity.id
_entity.type
_entity.pdbx_description
1 polymer ?
#
loop_
_entity_poly.entity_id
_entity_poly.type
_entity_poly.pdbx_seq_one_letter_code
_entity_poly.pdbx_strand_id
1 'polypeptide(L)'
;MDKHRRRVTLGLLSTPLVATLAGCNSSNDSQGSAADFRTTLTDRLSAELHDEQTARQLAPFIEEACFNMTPSRVAIDQAHCVIAFAFGNRPNASGNPDELAEPGPMNEALAACCAAVYRQKPVPMYVQWEIARFLDSARYPDIPARDVISIEPYWDDEGKLVYLSTDGVVEAIVRDYAGGEAASLGTAAVIGHRDHVKRCIITCRARKVTSHAPEGIELPVWYDEQSDQPWTRRRDLYVLQDMSVQLLGIAQANIAQAYPNG
;
A
#
# COMPACT_ATOMS: atom_id res chain seq x y z
N MET A 1 -33.10 -37.15 -8.77
CA MET A 1 -34.50 -37.56 -8.55
C MET A 1 -34.93 -36.90 -7.26
N ASP A 2 -35.46 -35.68 -7.35
CA ASP A 2 -36.90 -35.34 -7.29
C ASP A 2 -37.46 -35.49 -5.86
N LYS A 3 -38.29 -34.61 -5.29
CA LYS A 3 -38.94 -33.35 -5.68
C LYS A 3 -39.73 -32.93 -4.41
N HIS A 4 -39.84 -31.64 -4.12
CA HIS A 4 -41.08 -30.92 -3.74
C HIS A 4 -40.73 -29.57 -3.09
N ARG A 5 -40.82 -28.48 -3.88
CA ARG A 5 -42.02 -27.65 -4.12
C ARG A 5 -42.31 -26.69 -2.96
N ARG A 6 -41.94 -25.41 -3.17
CA ARG A 6 -42.90 -24.30 -3.02
C ARG A 6 -42.80 -23.38 -4.23
N ARG A 7 -43.91 -23.33 -4.96
CA ARG A 7 -44.20 -22.36 -6.03
C ARG A 7 -44.79 -21.13 -5.38
N VAL A 8 -44.30 -19.95 -5.75
CA VAL A 8 -45.13 -18.74 -5.84
C VAL A 8 -44.73 -18.04 -7.13
N THR A 9 -45.69 -17.84 -8.02
CA THR A 9 -45.56 -17.08 -9.27
C THR A 9 -46.85 -16.30 -9.41
N LEU A 10 -46.76 -14.97 -9.50
CA LEU A 10 -47.59 -14.01 -10.25
C LEU A 10 -47.27 -12.62 -9.69
N GLY A 11 -47.07 -11.55 -10.47
CA GLY A 11 -47.21 -11.39 -11.90
C GLY A 11 -46.54 -10.10 -12.37
N LEU A 12 -46.34 -10.02 -13.69
CA LEU A 12 -45.95 -8.79 -14.38
C LEU A 12 -47.11 -7.79 -14.41
N LEU A 13 -46.78 -6.50 -14.32
CA LEU A 13 -47.39 -5.43 -15.14
C LEU A 13 -46.38 -4.28 -15.26
N SER A 14 -46.07 -3.95 -16.51
CA SER A 14 -45.17 -2.90 -16.99
C SER A 14 -45.84 -1.52 -17.06
N THR A 15 -45.10 -0.44 -16.82
CA THR A 15 -44.93 0.71 -17.74
C THR A 15 -43.85 1.67 -17.20
N PRO A 16 -43.16 2.45 -18.06
CA PRO A 16 -41.95 3.19 -17.71
C PRO A 16 -42.30 4.54 -17.06
N LEU A 17 -41.60 4.89 -15.98
CA LEU A 17 -41.48 6.29 -15.58
C LEU A 17 -40.18 6.84 -16.17
N VAL A 18 -40.31 7.75 -17.12
CA VAL A 18 -39.25 8.69 -17.47
C VAL A 18 -39.12 9.64 -16.27
N ALA A 19 -38.10 9.44 -15.45
CA ALA A 19 -37.64 10.44 -14.51
C ALA A 19 -36.45 11.17 -15.14
N THR A 20 -36.71 12.35 -15.69
CA THR A 20 -35.68 13.36 -15.90
C THR A 20 -35.19 13.82 -14.53
N LEU A 21 -34.12 13.20 -14.02
CA LEU A 21 -33.35 13.77 -12.93
C LEU A 21 -32.30 14.68 -13.55
N ALA A 22 -32.51 15.97 -13.28
CA ALA A 22 -31.58 17.05 -13.54
C ALA A 22 -30.15 16.65 -13.16
N GLY A 23 -29.21 17.04 -14.01
CA GLY A 23 -27.79 16.91 -13.69
C GLY A 23 -27.49 17.62 -12.38
N CYS A 24 -27.20 16.84 -11.34
CA CYS A 24 -26.47 17.34 -10.19
C CYS A 24 -25.03 17.54 -10.66
N ASN A 25 -24.72 18.80 -10.91
CA ASN A 25 -23.37 19.29 -11.11
C ASN A 25 -22.63 19.14 -9.77
N SER A 26 -22.12 17.95 -9.47
CA SER A 26 -21.35 17.66 -8.24
C SER A 26 -19.94 18.20 -8.38
N SER A 27 -19.82 19.52 -8.32
CA SER A 27 -18.55 20.24 -8.22
C SER A 27 -18.63 21.18 -7.03
N ASN A 28 -18.45 20.65 -5.81
CA ASN A 28 -17.84 21.31 -4.62
C ASN A 28 -18.11 20.65 -3.24
N ASP A 29 -18.89 19.56 -3.14
CA ASP A 29 -19.27 19.00 -1.82
C ASP A 29 -18.11 18.40 -0.98
N SER A 30 -16.95 18.12 -1.58
CA SER A 30 -15.84 17.49 -0.87
C SER A 30 -15.11 18.43 0.10
N GLN A 31 -15.02 19.74 -0.19
CA GLN A 31 -14.26 20.68 0.65
C GLN A 31 -15.01 21.10 1.93
N GLY A 32 -16.34 21.25 1.87
CA GLY A 32 -17.16 21.52 3.05
C GLY A 32 -17.15 20.34 4.04
N SER A 33 -17.31 19.12 3.53
CA SER A 33 -17.32 17.90 4.37
C SER A 33 -16.02 17.65 5.14
N ALA A 34 -14.86 18.01 4.57
CA ALA A 34 -13.56 17.80 5.19
C ALA A 34 -13.28 18.80 6.33
N ALA A 35 -13.61 20.07 6.12
CA ALA A 35 -13.49 21.10 7.17
C ALA A 35 -14.45 20.83 8.34
N ASP A 36 -15.65 20.35 8.04
CA ASP A 36 -16.65 19.95 9.04
C ASP A 36 -16.18 18.72 9.83
N PHE A 37 -15.52 17.76 9.18
CA PHE A 37 -14.97 16.58 9.84
C PHE A 37 -13.82 16.93 10.79
N ARG A 38 -12.85 17.75 10.36
CA ARG A 38 -11.70 18.14 11.21
C ARG A 38 -12.15 18.90 12.47
N THR A 39 -13.13 19.79 12.32
CA THR A 39 -13.74 20.51 13.44
C THR A 39 -14.37 19.51 14.41
N THR A 40 -15.21 18.60 13.91
CA THR A 40 -15.86 17.57 14.72
C THR A 40 -14.86 16.68 15.46
N LEU A 41 -13.78 16.25 14.79
CA LEU A 41 -12.71 15.46 15.39
C LEU A 41 -12.00 16.23 16.50
N THR A 42 -11.68 17.50 16.25
CA THR A 42 -11.01 18.38 17.23
C THR A 42 -11.89 18.60 18.46
N ASP A 43 -13.19 18.86 18.27
CA ASP A 43 -14.14 19.06 19.37
C ASP A 43 -14.26 17.79 20.22
N ARG A 44 -14.35 16.62 19.57
CA ARG A 44 -14.41 15.33 20.27
C ARG A 44 -13.14 15.06 21.07
N LEU A 45 -11.96 15.32 20.49
CA LEU A 45 -10.68 15.17 21.19
C LEU A 45 -10.55 16.16 22.35
N SER A 46 -10.98 17.41 22.17
CA SER A 46 -10.94 18.44 23.23
C SER A 46 -11.80 18.02 24.43
N ALA A 47 -12.98 17.45 24.18
CA ALA A 47 -13.86 16.97 25.23
C ALA A 47 -13.28 15.76 25.99
N GLU A 48 -12.62 14.83 25.30
CA GLU A 48 -12.04 13.62 25.90
C GLU A 48 -10.71 13.88 26.63
N LEU A 49 -9.86 14.77 26.09
CA LEU A 49 -8.55 15.07 26.67
C LEU A 49 -8.60 16.20 27.71
N HIS A 50 -9.69 16.97 27.72
CA HIS A 50 -9.80 18.23 28.47
C HIS A 50 -8.66 19.23 28.13
N ASP A 51 -8.14 19.17 26.90
CA ASP A 51 -7.04 19.99 26.39
C ASP A 51 -7.27 20.32 24.90
N GLU A 52 -7.76 21.52 24.63
CA GLU A 52 -8.03 21.99 23.27
C GLU A 52 -6.75 22.18 22.45
N GLN A 53 -5.65 22.58 23.09
CA GLN A 53 -4.39 22.82 22.39
C GLN A 53 -3.82 21.49 21.88
N THR A 54 -3.78 20.47 22.74
CA THR A 54 -3.36 19.12 22.34
C THR A 54 -4.33 18.55 21.30
N ALA A 55 -5.64 18.72 21.44
CA ALA A 55 -6.61 18.24 20.47
C ALA A 55 -6.38 18.83 19.07
N ARG A 56 -6.14 20.15 18.96
CA ARG A 56 -5.81 20.82 17.69
C ARG A 56 -4.52 20.31 17.05
N GLN A 57 -3.56 19.88 17.87
CA GLN A 57 -2.31 19.28 17.37
C GLN A 57 -2.51 17.83 16.89
N LEU A 58 -3.32 17.03 17.59
CA LEU A 58 -3.52 15.61 17.28
C LEU A 58 -4.49 15.38 16.10
N ALA A 59 -5.53 16.22 15.96
CA ALA A 59 -6.58 16.00 14.97
C ALA A 59 -6.06 15.85 13.52
N PRO A 60 -5.11 16.67 13.02
CA PRO A 60 -4.57 16.50 11.67
C PRO A 60 -3.85 15.17 11.47
N PHE A 61 -3.13 14.69 12.49
CA PHE A 61 -2.41 13.41 12.42
C PHE A 61 -3.36 12.22 12.40
N ILE A 62 -4.43 12.27 13.19
CA ILE A 62 -5.46 11.22 13.23
C ILE A 62 -6.24 11.20 11.92
N GLU A 63 -6.65 12.36 11.42
CA GLU A 63 -7.33 12.48 10.13
C GLU A 63 -6.47 11.92 8.99
N GLU A 64 -5.19 12.30 8.95
CA GLU A 64 -4.25 11.83 7.93
C GLU A 64 -4.05 10.32 8.01
N ALA A 65 -3.79 9.75 9.18
CA ALA A 65 -3.52 8.32 9.32
C ALA A 65 -4.77 7.44 9.13
N CYS A 66 -5.94 7.89 9.61
CA CYS A 66 -7.13 7.04 9.71
C CYS A 66 -8.21 7.34 8.66
N PHE A 67 -8.22 8.52 8.06
CA PHE A 67 -9.32 8.97 7.19
C PHE A 67 -8.85 9.42 5.80
N ASN A 68 -7.55 9.60 5.58
CA ASN A 68 -6.99 9.90 4.26
C ASN A 68 -6.23 8.70 3.68
N MET A 69 -6.91 7.71 3.11
CA MET A 69 -6.23 6.51 2.56
C MET A 69 -5.72 6.68 1.12
N THR A 70 -5.91 7.84 0.50
CA THR A 70 -5.59 8.05 -0.92
C THR A 70 -4.10 8.39 -1.07
N PRO A 71 -3.30 7.57 -1.77
CA PRO A 71 -1.91 7.92 -2.04
C PRO A 71 -1.83 9.05 -3.06
N SER A 72 -0.82 9.91 -2.91
CA SER A 72 -0.42 10.82 -4.00
C SER A 72 0.00 10.03 -5.23
N ARG A 73 -0.28 10.56 -6.42
CA ARG A 73 0.03 9.92 -7.69
C ARG A 73 1.07 10.67 -8.51
N VAL A 74 1.63 9.97 -9.51
CA VAL A 74 2.55 10.53 -10.51
C VAL A 74 2.26 9.90 -11.87
N ALA A 75 2.34 10.70 -12.92
CA ALA A 75 2.32 10.19 -14.28
C ALA A 75 3.53 9.27 -14.52
N ILE A 76 3.31 8.13 -15.20
CA ILE A 76 4.35 7.10 -15.39
C ILE A 76 5.56 7.67 -16.16
N ASP A 77 5.34 8.62 -17.07
CA ASP A 77 6.39 9.30 -17.83
C ASP A 77 7.36 10.12 -16.96
N GLN A 78 6.97 10.48 -15.73
CA GLN A 78 7.80 11.19 -14.75
C GLN A 78 8.52 10.25 -13.77
N ALA A 79 8.20 8.96 -13.77
CA ALA A 79 8.85 7.97 -12.91
C ALA A 79 10.26 7.62 -13.44
N HIS A 80 11.25 7.55 -12.56
CA HIS A 80 12.65 7.22 -12.87
C HIS A 80 13.02 5.80 -12.46
N CYS A 81 12.27 5.23 -11.51
CA CYS A 81 12.35 3.84 -11.10
C CYS A 81 10.99 3.35 -10.59
N VAL A 82 10.85 2.04 -10.46
CA VAL A 82 9.76 1.41 -9.70
C VAL A 82 10.32 0.91 -8.37
N ILE A 83 9.58 1.13 -7.28
CA ILE A 83 9.84 0.45 -6.00
C ILE A 83 8.59 -0.35 -5.64
N ALA A 84 8.70 -1.68 -5.55
CA ALA A 84 7.57 -2.56 -5.30
C ALA A 84 7.70 -3.31 -3.97
N PHE A 85 6.65 -3.20 -3.14
CA PHE A 85 6.57 -3.84 -1.84
C PHE A 85 5.62 -5.02 -1.88
N ALA A 86 6.12 -6.16 -1.40
CA ALA A 86 5.36 -7.38 -1.26
C ALA A 86 4.24 -7.24 -0.24
N PHE A 87 3.23 -8.10 -0.34
CA PHE A 87 2.10 -8.11 0.57
C PHE A 87 1.72 -9.54 0.95
N GLY A 88 2.12 -9.94 2.16
CA GLY A 88 2.00 -11.33 2.58
C GLY A 88 2.98 -12.25 1.85
N ASN A 89 3.07 -13.48 2.33
CA ASN A 89 3.73 -14.61 1.70
C ASN A 89 2.95 -15.88 2.09
N ARG A 90 3.37 -17.06 1.63
CA ARG A 90 2.82 -18.37 2.01
C ARG A 90 3.85 -19.18 2.78
N PRO A 91 3.42 -20.10 3.67
CA PRO A 91 4.35 -20.98 4.36
C PRO A 91 5.21 -21.76 3.35
N ASN A 92 6.48 -21.97 3.66
CA ASN A 92 7.31 -22.86 2.87
C ASN A 92 6.90 -24.33 3.08
N ALA A 93 7.23 -25.17 2.10
CA ALA A 93 6.84 -26.58 2.12
C ALA A 93 7.47 -27.38 3.27
N SER A 94 8.63 -26.95 3.77
CA SER A 94 9.35 -27.60 4.88
C SER A 94 8.77 -27.24 6.26
N GLY A 95 8.05 -26.12 6.38
CA GLY A 95 7.62 -25.55 7.65
C GLY A 95 8.77 -24.94 8.48
N ASN A 96 9.96 -24.79 7.90
CA ASN A 96 11.14 -24.27 8.58
C ASN A 96 11.13 -22.73 8.57
N PRO A 97 11.06 -22.04 9.73
CA PRO A 97 11.02 -20.59 9.77
C PRO A 97 12.29 -19.90 9.22
N ASP A 98 13.42 -20.63 9.15
CA ASP A 98 14.69 -20.12 8.65
C ASP A 98 14.90 -20.36 7.15
N GLU A 99 13.90 -20.94 6.47
CA GLU A 99 13.83 -21.06 5.01
C GLU A 99 12.89 -20.00 4.42
N LEU A 100 13.18 -19.60 3.18
CA LEU A 100 12.33 -18.65 2.47
C LEU A 100 10.90 -19.19 2.36
N ALA A 101 9.95 -18.34 2.71
CA ALA A 101 8.54 -18.52 2.43
C ALA A 101 8.30 -18.72 0.92
N GLU A 102 7.08 -19.11 0.55
CA GLU A 102 6.64 -19.00 -0.83
C GLU A 102 6.08 -17.59 -1.08
N PRO A 103 6.28 -17.00 -2.27
CA PRO A 103 5.88 -15.63 -2.51
C PRO A 103 4.35 -15.44 -2.52
N GLY A 104 3.57 -16.45 -2.92
CA GLY A 104 2.10 -16.38 -2.94
C GLY A 104 1.50 -15.52 -4.07
N PRO A 105 0.20 -15.68 -4.36
CA PRO A 105 -0.47 -15.11 -5.54
C PRO A 105 -0.65 -13.59 -5.49
N MET A 106 -0.65 -12.97 -4.29
CA MET A 106 -0.74 -11.51 -4.20
C MET A 106 0.50 -10.85 -4.83
N ASN A 107 1.67 -11.42 -4.60
CA ASN A 107 2.93 -10.91 -5.15
C ASN A 107 3.05 -11.17 -6.66
N GLU A 108 2.38 -12.19 -7.19
CA GLU A 108 2.22 -12.38 -8.65
C GLU A 108 1.38 -11.25 -9.27
N ALA A 109 0.28 -10.85 -8.62
CA ALA A 109 -0.53 -9.71 -9.07
C ALA A 109 0.26 -8.40 -9.01
N LEU A 110 1.07 -8.20 -7.97
CA LEU A 110 1.95 -7.03 -7.86
C LEU A 110 3.04 -7.03 -8.93
N ALA A 111 3.61 -8.18 -9.28
CA ALA A 111 4.54 -8.31 -10.41
C ALA A 111 3.90 -7.89 -11.73
N ALA A 112 2.63 -8.26 -11.97
CA ALA A 112 1.89 -7.81 -13.14
C ALA A 112 1.73 -6.27 -13.17
N CYS A 113 1.50 -5.62 -12.02
CA CYS A 113 1.48 -4.16 -11.92
C CYS A 113 2.85 -3.54 -12.27
N CYS A 114 3.96 -4.11 -11.77
CA CYS A 114 5.32 -3.67 -12.11
C CYS A 114 5.57 -3.76 -13.62
N ALA A 115 5.23 -4.90 -14.23
CA ALA A 115 5.35 -5.10 -15.67
C ALA A 115 4.51 -4.09 -16.49
N ALA A 116 3.30 -3.77 -16.01
CA ALA A 116 2.43 -2.78 -16.66
C ALA A 116 3.01 -1.35 -16.61
N VAL A 117 3.71 -0.98 -15.55
CA VAL A 117 4.48 0.28 -15.49
C VAL A 117 5.65 0.23 -16.46
N TYR A 118 6.45 -0.84 -16.41
CA TYR A 118 7.65 -1.00 -17.23
C TYR A 118 7.34 -0.92 -18.74
N ARG A 119 6.25 -1.54 -19.19
CA ARG A 119 5.82 -1.52 -20.60
C ARG A 119 5.41 -0.13 -21.09
N GLN A 120 5.01 0.77 -20.19
CA GLN A 120 4.72 2.16 -20.52
C GLN A 120 5.98 3.03 -20.47
N LYS A 121 6.86 2.77 -19.51
CA LYS A 121 8.17 3.41 -19.41
C LYS A 121 9.21 2.44 -18.84
N PRO A 122 10.15 1.94 -19.67
CA PRO A 122 11.25 1.10 -19.19
C PRO A 122 12.14 1.86 -18.21
N VAL A 123 12.16 1.42 -16.95
CA VAL A 123 12.98 1.95 -15.87
C VAL A 123 13.41 0.81 -14.93
N PRO A 124 14.49 0.95 -14.15
CA PRO A 124 14.86 -0.04 -13.15
C PRO A 124 13.75 -0.26 -12.13
N MET A 125 13.52 -1.52 -11.78
CA MET A 125 12.52 -1.94 -10.80
C MET A 125 13.22 -2.56 -9.59
N TYR A 126 13.18 -1.85 -8.47
CA TYR A 126 13.59 -2.38 -7.17
C TYR A 126 12.39 -3.06 -6.53
N VAL A 127 12.42 -4.38 -6.43
CA VAL A 127 11.25 -5.15 -6.03
C VAL A 127 11.64 -6.07 -4.88
N GLN A 128 10.78 -6.20 -3.86
CA GLN A 128 10.99 -7.23 -2.85
C GLN A 128 11.02 -8.62 -3.50
N TRP A 129 11.83 -9.51 -2.93
CA TRP A 129 12.09 -10.82 -3.50
C TRP A 129 10.82 -11.59 -3.86
N GLU A 130 9.74 -11.49 -3.08
CA GLU A 130 8.49 -12.21 -3.38
C GLU A 130 7.94 -11.84 -4.77
N ILE A 131 8.00 -10.55 -5.11
CA ILE A 131 7.57 -10.02 -6.40
C ILE A 131 8.60 -10.39 -7.47
N ALA A 132 9.89 -10.27 -7.15
CA ALA A 132 10.99 -10.59 -8.06
C ALA A 132 10.89 -12.02 -8.61
N ARG A 133 10.50 -13.00 -7.78
CA ARG A 133 10.34 -14.41 -8.19
C ARG A 133 9.26 -14.61 -9.27
N PHE A 134 8.34 -13.66 -9.45
CA PHE A 134 7.35 -13.70 -10.53
C PHE A 134 7.74 -12.89 -11.77
N LEU A 135 8.75 -12.01 -11.69
CA LEU A 135 9.26 -11.21 -12.80
C LEU A 135 10.35 -11.93 -13.60
N ASP A 136 10.31 -13.26 -13.66
CA ASP A 136 11.26 -14.06 -14.43
C ASP A 136 11.06 -13.92 -15.95
N SER A 137 12.09 -14.26 -16.72
CA SER A 137 12.09 -14.11 -18.18
C SER A 137 11.19 -15.12 -18.91
N ALA A 138 10.74 -16.20 -18.25
CA ALA A 138 9.78 -17.13 -18.85
C ALA A 138 8.37 -16.54 -18.84
N ARG A 139 8.01 -15.80 -17.79
CA ARG A 139 6.72 -15.11 -17.64
C ARG A 139 6.71 -13.73 -18.30
N TYR A 140 7.81 -13.00 -18.22
CA TYR A 140 7.96 -11.63 -18.72
C TYR A 140 9.19 -11.50 -19.64
N PRO A 141 9.18 -12.15 -20.83
CA PRO A 141 10.33 -12.16 -21.74
C PRO A 141 10.67 -10.78 -22.32
N ASP A 142 9.72 -9.84 -22.27
CA ASP A 142 9.90 -8.45 -22.71
C ASP A 142 10.64 -7.57 -21.69
N ILE A 143 10.83 -8.05 -20.46
CA ILE A 143 11.51 -7.32 -19.38
C ILE A 143 12.93 -7.88 -19.23
N PRO A 144 13.98 -7.08 -19.49
CA PRO A 144 15.36 -7.50 -19.27
C PRO A 144 15.63 -7.79 -17.80
N ALA A 145 16.25 -8.93 -17.49
CA ALA A 145 16.58 -9.33 -16.12
C ALA A 145 17.42 -8.29 -15.36
N ARG A 146 18.26 -7.51 -16.06
CA ARG A 146 19.06 -6.42 -15.47
C ARG A 146 18.23 -5.28 -14.90
N ASP A 147 16.99 -5.12 -15.34
CA ASP A 147 16.09 -4.07 -14.88
C ASP A 147 15.19 -4.55 -13.72
N VAL A 148 15.26 -5.84 -13.36
CA VAL A 148 14.59 -6.43 -12.19
C VAL A 148 15.62 -6.61 -11.09
N ILE A 149 15.59 -5.73 -10.09
CA ILE A 149 16.53 -5.72 -8.97
C ILE A 149 15.80 -6.26 -7.74
N SER A 150 16.10 -7.52 -7.39
CA SER A 150 15.54 -8.18 -6.21
C SER A 150 16.17 -7.65 -4.94
N ILE A 151 15.34 -7.16 -4.01
CA ILE A 151 15.75 -6.83 -2.66
C ILE A 151 15.45 -8.04 -1.77
N GLU A 152 16.51 -8.78 -1.48
CA GLU A 152 16.47 -10.07 -0.80
C GLU A 152 16.53 -9.91 0.74
N PRO A 153 15.95 -10.85 1.49
CA PRO A 153 16.29 -11.02 2.90
C PRO A 153 17.72 -11.55 3.02
N TYR A 154 18.23 -11.61 4.25
CA TYR A 154 19.56 -12.16 4.50
C TYR A 154 19.51 -13.12 5.69
N TRP A 155 20.54 -13.95 5.81
CA TRP A 155 20.76 -14.79 6.98
C TRP A 155 21.79 -14.13 7.88
N ASP A 156 21.50 -14.03 9.17
CA ASP A 156 22.47 -13.53 10.15
C ASP A 156 23.58 -14.55 10.44
N ASP A 157 24.53 -14.17 11.29
CA ASP A 157 25.71 -15.00 11.62
C ASP A 157 25.31 -16.32 12.33
N GLU A 158 24.12 -16.37 12.91
CA GLU A 158 23.51 -17.55 13.52
C GLU A 158 22.73 -18.42 12.51
N GLY A 159 22.66 -18.01 11.24
CA GLY A 159 21.94 -18.73 10.18
C GLY A 159 20.42 -18.56 10.28
N LYS A 160 19.93 -17.55 10.99
CA LYS A 160 18.51 -17.21 11.06
C LYS A 160 18.15 -16.28 9.92
N LEU A 161 17.01 -16.55 9.29
CA LEU A 161 16.48 -15.73 8.20
C LEU A 161 15.93 -14.40 8.75
N VAL A 162 16.43 -13.29 8.20
CA VAL A 162 15.99 -11.93 8.52
C VAL A 162 15.26 -11.32 7.32
N TYR A 163 13.94 -11.22 7.44
CA TYR A 163 13.11 -10.48 6.50
C TYR A 163 13.23 -8.98 6.70
N LEU A 164 13.33 -8.24 5.60
CA LEU A 164 13.34 -6.79 5.63
C LEU A 164 11.94 -6.23 5.83
N SER A 165 11.82 -5.24 6.70
CA SER A 165 10.63 -4.38 6.78
C SER A 165 10.54 -3.50 5.53
N THR A 166 9.39 -2.85 5.30
CA THR A 166 9.24 -1.81 4.26
C THR A 166 10.37 -0.77 4.33
N ASP A 167 10.75 -0.36 5.53
CA ASP A 167 11.83 0.61 5.74
C ASP A 167 13.21 0.00 5.43
N GLY A 168 13.46 -1.23 5.87
CA GLY A 168 14.69 -1.96 5.57
C GLY A 168 14.91 -2.19 4.07
N VAL A 169 13.82 -2.40 3.30
CA VAL A 169 13.88 -2.48 1.84
C VAL A 169 14.32 -1.15 1.24
N VAL A 170 13.72 -0.02 1.66
CA VAL A 170 14.11 1.31 1.14
C VAL A 170 15.54 1.64 1.53
N GLU A 171 15.94 1.34 2.76
CA GLU A 171 17.31 1.52 3.23
C GLU A 171 18.32 0.74 2.38
N ALA A 172 18.04 -0.54 2.10
CA ALA A 172 18.89 -1.36 1.23
C ALA A 172 18.97 -0.76 -0.18
N ILE A 173 17.85 -0.31 -0.76
CA ILE A 173 17.83 0.34 -2.07
C ILE A 173 18.75 1.58 -2.09
N VAL A 174 18.58 2.47 -1.11
CA VAL A 174 19.36 3.71 -1.04
C VAL A 174 20.84 3.42 -0.82
N ARG A 175 21.17 2.51 0.09
CA ARG A 175 22.55 2.13 0.41
C ARG A 175 23.25 1.48 -0.79
N ASP A 176 22.63 0.48 -1.39
CA ASP A 176 23.31 -0.43 -2.30
C ASP A 176 23.22 0.01 -3.77
N TYR A 177 22.19 0.80 -4.12
CA TYR A 177 21.92 1.17 -5.52
C TYR A 177 21.84 2.67 -5.77
N ALA A 178 21.74 3.49 -4.72
CA ALA A 178 21.70 4.95 -4.81
C ALA A 178 22.97 5.63 -4.27
N GLY A 179 24.01 4.85 -3.91
CA GLY A 179 25.27 5.36 -3.35
C GLY A 179 25.08 6.08 -2.00
N GLY A 180 24.03 5.75 -1.26
CA GLY A 180 23.63 6.46 -0.03
C GLY A 180 22.82 7.74 -0.26
N GLU A 181 22.66 8.18 -1.50
CA GLU A 181 21.99 9.43 -1.87
C GLU A 181 20.63 9.15 -2.50
N ALA A 182 19.57 9.18 -1.70
CA ALA A 182 18.19 8.88 -2.13
C ALA A 182 17.73 9.70 -3.35
N ALA A 183 18.22 10.93 -3.50
CA ALA A 183 17.90 11.80 -4.64
C ALA A 183 18.35 11.23 -5.99
N SER A 184 19.36 10.34 -6.01
CA SER A 184 19.84 9.70 -7.25
C SER A 184 18.82 8.73 -7.87
N LEU A 185 17.84 8.25 -7.09
CA LEU A 185 16.73 7.43 -7.58
C LEU A 185 15.69 8.23 -8.39
N GLY A 186 15.74 9.56 -8.34
CA GLY A 186 14.74 10.43 -8.94
C GLY A 186 13.35 10.24 -8.30
N THR A 187 12.32 10.20 -9.13
CA THR A 187 10.93 9.94 -8.69
C THR A 187 10.59 8.45 -8.81
N ALA A 188 10.28 7.80 -7.71
CA ALA A 188 9.84 6.41 -7.67
C ALA A 188 8.33 6.27 -7.90
N ALA A 189 7.94 5.40 -8.83
CA ALA A 189 6.60 4.85 -8.90
C ALA A 189 6.49 3.67 -7.92
N VAL A 190 5.71 3.85 -6.86
CA VAL A 190 5.55 2.86 -5.79
C VAL A 190 4.41 1.91 -6.10
N ILE A 191 4.72 0.62 -6.13
CA ILE A 191 3.75 -0.47 -6.26
C ILE A 191 3.62 -1.19 -4.92
N GLY A 192 2.38 -1.50 -4.55
CA GLY A 192 2.04 -2.26 -3.37
C GLY A 192 0.54 -2.55 -3.38
N HIS A 193 0.06 -3.36 -2.43
CA HIS A 193 -1.37 -3.57 -2.26
C HIS A 193 -2.11 -2.23 -2.05
N ARG A 194 -3.36 -2.11 -2.51
CA ARG A 194 -4.12 -0.84 -2.49
C ARG A 194 -4.24 -0.22 -1.10
N ASP A 195 -4.43 -1.05 -0.07
CA ASP A 195 -4.49 -0.60 1.33
C ASP A 195 -3.12 -0.32 1.94
N HIS A 196 -2.02 -0.75 1.31
CA HIS A 196 -0.66 -0.63 1.84
C HIS A 196 0.13 0.54 1.23
N VAL A 197 -0.10 0.82 -0.06
CA VAL A 197 0.76 1.68 -0.89
C VAL A 197 0.99 3.07 -0.31
N LYS A 198 -0.01 3.65 0.40
CA LYS A 198 0.15 4.94 1.07
C LYS A 198 1.29 4.88 2.09
N ARG A 199 1.30 3.87 2.97
CA ARG A 199 2.35 3.72 3.97
C ARG A 199 3.70 3.44 3.32
N CYS A 200 3.75 2.65 2.25
CA CYS A 200 4.98 2.46 1.46
C CYS A 200 5.57 3.80 0.98
N ILE A 201 4.73 4.69 0.43
CA ILE A 201 5.15 6.03 0.00
C ILE A 201 5.66 6.87 1.17
N ILE A 202 4.96 6.85 2.31
CA ILE A 202 5.39 7.56 3.52
C ILE A 202 6.77 7.06 3.97
N THR A 203 6.96 5.74 4.00
CA THR A 203 8.26 5.12 4.35
C THR A 203 9.36 5.52 3.38
N CYS A 204 9.10 5.49 2.06
CA CYS A 204 10.05 6.00 1.06
C CYS A 204 10.45 7.46 1.32
N ARG A 205 9.48 8.32 1.63
CA ARG A 205 9.72 9.75 1.92
C ARG A 205 10.50 9.98 3.21
N ALA A 206 10.29 9.15 4.24
CA ALA A 206 11.08 9.21 5.46
C ALA A 206 12.58 8.96 5.19
N ARG A 207 12.88 8.16 4.16
CA ARG A 207 14.24 7.94 3.62
C ARG A 207 14.62 8.92 2.50
N LYS A 208 13.89 10.03 2.34
CA LYS A 208 14.10 11.10 1.36
C LYS A 208 13.95 10.67 -0.10
N VAL A 209 13.28 9.56 -0.38
CA VAL A 209 12.95 9.13 -1.74
C VAL A 209 11.66 9.82 -2.20
N THR A 210 11.74 10.61 -3.28
CA THR A 210 10.56 11.17 -3.95
C THR A 210 9.72 10.03 -4.50
N SER A 211 8.49 9.87 -3.99
CA SER A 211 7.71 8.64 -4.23
C SER A 211 6.21 8.91 -4.28
N HIS A 212 5.55 8.21 -5.21
CA HIS A 212 4.13 8.35 -5.53
C HIS A 212 3.59 7.02 -6.08
N ALA A 213 2.29 6.76 -5.99
CA ALA A 213 1.68 5.65 -6.74
C ALA A 213 1.60 6.02 -8.24
N PRO A 214 1.79 5.08 -9.18
CA PRO A 214 1.64 5.38 -10.60
C PRO A 214 0.17 5.67 -10.97
N GLU A 215 -0.04 6.66 -11.83
CA GLU A 215 -1.33 6.88 -12.49
C GLU A 215 -1.63 5.77 -13.51
N GLY A 216 -2.90 5.47 -13.73
CA GLY A 216 -3.33 4.48 -14.73
C GLY A 216 -3.07 3.01 -14.37
N ILE A 217 -2.47 2.72 -13.21
CA ILE A 217 -2.30 1.35 -12.70
C ILE A 217 -3.29 1.09 -11.57
N GLU A 218 -4.14 0.09 -11.76
CA GLU A 218 -5.00 -0.44 -10.69
C GLU A 218 -4.19 -1.38 -9.80
N LEU A 219 -4.09 -1.04 -8.52
CA LEU A 219 -3.40 -1.86 -7.52
C LEU A 219 -4.37 -2.93 -6.97
N PRO A 220 -3.88 -4.15 -6.65
CA PRO A 220 -4.73 -5.22 -6.18
C PRO A 220 -5.41 -4.86 -4.85
N VAL A 221 -6.65 -5.34 -4.69
CA VAL A 221 -7.55 -5.00 -3.56
C VAL A 221 -8.02 -6.22 -2.76
N TRP A 222 -7.74 -7.42 -3.26
CA TRP A 222 -8.14 -8.68 -2.66
C TRP A 222 -7.08 -9.14 -1.63
N TYR A 223 -7.38 -10.17 -0.84
CA TYR A 223 -6.48 -10.66 0.22
C TYR A 223 -6.26 -12.17 0.06
N ASP A 224 -5.03 -12.65 0.26
CA ASP A 224 -4.74 -14.09 0.24
C ASP A 224 -5.07 -14.70 1.61
N GLU A 225 -6.20 -15.41 1.70
CA GLU A 225 -6.64 -16.09 2.93
C GLU A 225 -5.62 -17.12 3.45
N GLN A 226 -4.71 -17.59 2.59
CA GLN A 226 -3.67 -18.56 2.91
C GLN A 226 -2.33 -17.92 3.27
N SER A 227 -2.26 -16.59 3.38
CA SER A 227 -1.00 -15.93 3.70
C SER A 227 -0.45 -16.39 5.06
N ASP A 228 0.85 -16.61 5.19
CA ASP A 228 1.46 -16.97 6.48
C ASP A 228 1.36 -15.83 7.50
N GLN A 229 1.21 -14.59 7.03
CA GLN A 229 1.00 -13.41 7.85
C GLN A 229 -0.50 -13.19 8.12
N PRO A 230 -1.03 -13.45 9.34
CA PRO A 230 -2.48 -13.46 9.54
C PRO A 230 -3.16 -12.11 9.28
N TRP A 231 -2.45 -11.00 9.50
CA TRP A 231 -2.97 -9.66 9.27
C TRP A 231 -3.10 -9.31 7.78
N THR A 232 -2.53 -10.07 6.85
CA THR A 232 -2.68 -9.88 5.39
C THR A 232 -3.71 -10.82 4.76
N ARG A 233 -4.45 -11.59 5.57
CA ARG A 233 -5.49 -12.52 5.09
C ARG A 233 -6.84 -11.86 4.84
N ARG A 234 -7.10 -10.73 5.50
CA ARG A 234 -8.39 -10.04 5.45
C ARG A 234 -8.22 -8.53 5.58
N ARG A 235 -9.12 -7.80 4.92
CA ARG A 235 -9.10 -6.34 4.88
C ARG A 235 -9.29 -5.67 6.23
N ASP A 236 -10.24 -6.13 7.03
CA ASP A 236 -10.55 -5.53 8.33
C ASP A 236 -9.37 -5.63 9.31
N LEU A 237 -8.68 -6.78 9.33
CA LEU A 237 -7.47 -6.98 10.11
C LEU A 237 -6.33 -6.10 9.61
N TYR A 238 -6.14 -6.04 8.29
CA TYR A 238 -5.05 -5.27 7.71
C TYR A 238 -5.20 -3.77 7.90
N VAL A 239 -6.38 -3.22 7.58
CA VAL A 239 -6.59 -1.77 7.56
C VAL A 239 -6.43 -1.19 8.97
N LEU A 240 -6.95 -1.86 10.00
CA LEU A 240 -6.76 -1.42 11.38
C LEU A 240 -5.28 -1.50 11.82
N GLN A 241 -4.59 -2.58 11.43
CA GLN A 241 -3.15 -2.72 11.67
C GLN A 241 -2.38 -1.58 10.97
N ASP A 242 -2.69 -1.26 9.72
CA ASP A 242 -2.03 -0.23 8.94
C ASP A 242 -2.22 1.16 9.53
N MET A 243 -3.45 1.51 9.93
CA MET A 243 -3.76 2.75 10.65
C MET A 243 -2.94 2.87 11.94
N SER A 244 -2.86 1.78 12.71
CA SER A 244 -2.10 1.74 13.97
C SER A 244 -0.61 1.97 13.73
N VAL A 245 -0.04 1.37 12.69
CA VAL A 245 1.37 1.55 12.31
C VAL A 245 1.64 2.97 11.81
N GLN A 246 0.73 3.56 11.02
CA GLN A 246 0.87 4.96 10.58
C GLN A 246 0.88 5.93 11.77
N LEU A 247 -0.04 5.76 12.74
CA LEU A 247 -0.08 6.57 13.95
C LEU A 247 1.20 6.41 14.78
N LEU A 248 1.70 5.19 14.95
CA LEU A 248 2.96 4.92 15.64
C LEU A 248 4.14 5.63 14.95
N GLY A 249 4.22 5.56 13.62
CA GLY A 249 5.27 6.22 12.85
C GLY A 249 5.22 7.75 13.00
N ILE A 250 4.02 8.35 12.97
CA ILE A 250 3.84 9.78 13.23
C ILE A 250 4.30 10.15 14.64
N ALA A 251 3.90 9.36 15.65
CA ALA A 251 4.31 9.61 17.03
C ALA A 251 5.84 9.57 17.19
N GLN A 252 6.50 8.55 16.63
CA GLN A 252 7.96 8.43 16.66
C GLN A 252 8.65 9.60 15.95
N ALA A 253 8.16 10.02 14.79
CA ALA A 253 8.69 11.17 14.07
C ALA A 253 8.57 12.47 14.87
N ASN A 254 7.41 12.72 15.49
CA ASN A 254 7.17 13.90 16.32
C ASN A 254 8.08 13.92 17.56
N ILE A 255 8.30 12.77 18.21
CA ILE A 255 9.23 12.64 19.34
C ILE A 255 10.66 12.95 18.90
N ALA A 256 11.12 12.35 17.80
CA ALA A 256 12.46 12.59 17.29
C ALA A 256 12.69 14.06 16.87
N GLN A 257 11.66 14.72 16.34
CA GLN A 257 11.71 16.15 16.00
C GLN A 257 11.80 17.03 17.25
N ALA A 258 11.03 16.71 18.31
CA ALA A 258 11.05 17.47 19.55
C ALA A 258 12.34 17.25 20.35
N TYR A 259 12.88 16.03 20.32
CA TYR A 259 14.03 15.59 21.12
C TYR A 259 15.06 14.85 20.25
N PRO A 260 15.81 15.58 19.40
CA PRO A 260 16.72 14.96 18.43
C PRO A 260 17.91 14.22 19.07
N ASN A 261 18.17 14.41 20.37
CA ASN A 261 19.29 13.80 21.09
C ASN A 261 18.85 12.84 22.22
N GLY A 262 17.55 12.52 22.31
CA GLY A 262 16.97 11.78 23.43
C GLY A 262 16.51 12.69 24.57
#